data_AF-A0A7X7PPN2-F1
#
_entry.id   AF-A0A7X7PPN2-F1
#
_cell.length_a   1.000
_cell.length_b   1.000
_cell.length_c   1.000
_cell.angle_alpha   90.00
_cell.angle_beta   90.00
_cell.angle_gamma   90.00
#
_symmetry.space_group_name_H-M   'P 1'
#
loop_
_entity.id
_entity.type
_entity.pdbx_description
1 polymer ?
#
loop_
_entity_poly.entity_id
_entity_poly.type
_entity_poly.pdbx_seq_one_letter_code
_entity_poly.pdbx_strand_id
1 'polypeptide(L)'
;MSTVLGAVVGIVGLGFLILVHELGHFTVAKATGMRVEEFSIGYGRFLFSRLVGETVYGISILPIGGYVRVTGMHQEEFAARQEAARTKQEALARDPEAYLTGSSAISDEEVANTPLARRYYAKPLWQRLLFIVSGVTMNIIVAFLMLVVVGLQGLWVPTTQIQEVVANSPAAVAGVAVGDTVVSLAGRDVDSWADLQEAIRANPGNRVPLVVERDGERLTLTATLGVQEGGGFLGVGPAAEKRPVGVGQAFNFALDRTWNLFTLLFREIGKLVTGESPVTGSGGLAGPVGIVAISSSAFQEGYYLSLLAFISIQLGVLNMLPLLPLDGGHFLINILQSVTRRTFSLRTFERISMVGLGLFLLLALVATGNDIGRLVTGTWF
;
A
#
# COMPACT_ATOMS: atom_id res chain seq x y z
N MET A 1 -7.84 -10.45 23.49
CA MET A 1 -6.40 -10.16 23.24
C MET A 1 -6.24 -8.64 23.19
N SER A 2 -5.27 -8.04 23.88
CA SER A 2 -5.25 -6.60 24.17
C SER A 2 -5.06 -5.73 22.91
N THR A 3 -5.83 -4.65 22.79
CA THR A 3 -5.66 -3.56 21.81
C THR A 3 -4.21 -3.09 21.65
N VAL A 4 -3.42 -3.18 22.73
CA VAL A 4 -1.98 -2.92 22.76
C VAL A 4 -1.19 -3.79 21.77
N LEU A 5 -1.49 -5.10 21.67
CA LEU A 5 -0.79 -5.99 20.75
C LEU A 5 -1.09 -5.59 19.30
N GLY A 6 -2.35 -5.28 19.00
CA GLY A 6 -2.76 -4.78 17.69
C GLY A 6 -2.04 -3.51 17.28
N ALA A 7 -1.91 -2.55 18.20
CA ALA A 7 -1.15 -1.32 17.99
C ALA A 7 0.33 -1.58 17.72
N VAL A 8 0.97 -2.45 18.53
CA VAL A 8 2.38 -2.81 18.33
C VAL A 8 2.57 -3.48 16.96
N VAL A 9 1.73 -4.46 16.61
CA VAL A 9 1.80 -5.17 15.33
C VAL A 9 1.57 -4.22 14.15
N GLY A 10 0.58 -3.33 14.23
CA GLY A 10 0.33 -2.32 13.19
C GLY A 10 1.50 -1.36 13.01
N ILE A 11 2.02 -0.80 14.10
CA ILE A 11 3.14 0.17 14.08
C ILE A 11 4.42 -0.49 13.56
N VAL A 12 4.76 -1.68 14.05
CA VAL A 12 5.96 -2.42 13.61
C VAL A 12 5.82 -2.80 12.13
N GLY A 13 4.65 -3.25 11.71
CA GLY A 13 4.36 -3.58 10.31
C GLY A 13 4.53 -2.37 9.38
N LEU A 14 3.89 -1.24 9.71
CA LEU A 14 4.02 -0.01 8.94
C LEU A 14 5.47 0.50 8.95
N GLY A 15 6.14 0.47 10.09
CA GLY A 15 7.55 0.86 10.21
C GLY A 15 8.47 0.00 9.35
N PHE A 16 8.22 -1.31 9.28
CA PHE A 16 8.93 -2.21 8.36
C PHE A 16 8.71 -1.82 6.90
N LEU A 17 7.47 -1.52 6.49
CA LEU A 17 7.17 -1.14 5.10
C LEU A 17 7.82 0.19 4.70
N ILE A 18 7.84 1.19 5.59
CA ILE A 18 8.55 2.45 5.34
C ILE A 18 10.06 2.19 5.27
N LEU A 19 10.63 1.34 6.13
CA LEU A 19 12.05 1.00 6.05
C LEU A 19 12.41 0.34 4.71
N VAL A 20 11.55 -0.56 4.22
CA VAL A 20 11.69 -1.20 2.90
C VAL A 20 11.65 -0.15 1.78
N HIS A 21 10.74 0.81 1.86
CA HIS A 21 10.65 1.93 0.92
C HIS A 21 11.96 2.72 0.88
N GLU A 22 12.47 3.13 2.03
CA GLU A 22 13.74 3.87 2.13
C GLU A 22 14.95 3.05 1.67
N LEU A 23 14.91 1.73 1.87
CA LEU A 23 15.93 0.82 1.35
C LEU A 23 15.97 0.84 -0.20
N GLY A 24 14.82 1.03 -0.86
CA GLY A 24 14.75 1.23 -2.31
C GLY A 24 15.56 2.45 -2.76
N HIS A 25 15.30 3.61 -2.14
CA HIS A 25 16.05 4.84 -2.39
C HIS A 25 17.54 4.69 -2.10
N PHE A 26 17.87 4.11 -0.95
CA PHE A 26 19.25 3.86 -0.53
C PHE A 26 20.02 3.01 -1.54
N THR A 27 19.42 1.89 -1.98
CA THR A 27 20.07 0.95 -2.90
C THR A 27 20.35 1.60 -4.25
N VAL A 28 19.39 2.33 -4.82
CA VAL A 28 19.57 3.03 -6.10
C VAL A 28 20.52 4.23 -5.98
N ALA A 29 20.48 4.99 -4.87
CA ALA A 29 21.42 6.09 -4.63
C ALA A 29 22.88 5.57 -4.64
N LYS A 30 23.15 4.48 -3.92
CA LYS A 30 24.47 3.84 -3.90
C LYS A 30 24.85 3.27 -5.27
N ALA A 31 23.95 2.56 -5.94
CA ALA A 31 24.21 1.97 -7.26
C ALA A 31 24.49 3.00 -8.36
N THR A 32 23.89 4.19 -8.28
CA THR A 32 24.11 5.30 -9.23
C THR A 32 25.27 6.22 -8.83
N GLY A 33 25.96 5.90 -7.72
CA GLY A 33 27.10 6.66 -7.21
C GLY A 33 26.73 8.03 -6.61
N MET A 34 25.47 8.20 -6.19
CA MET A 34 25.07 9.34 -5.35
C MET A 34 25.65 9.16 -3.94
N ARG A 35 25.99 10.27 -3.27
CA ARG A 35 26.40 10.22 -1.86
C ARG A 35 25.16 10.11 -0.99
N VAL A 36 25.13 9.07 -0.16
CA VAL A 36 24.15 8.92 0.92
C VAL A 36 24.82 9.37 2.21
N GLU A 37 24.25 10.38 2.85
CA GLU A 37 24.75 10.93 4.11
C GLU A 37 24.34 10.01 5.28
N GLU A 38 23.08 9.61 5.27
CA GLU A 38 22.46 8.90 6.37
C GLU A 38 21.50 7.83 5.87
N PHE A 39 21.52 6.67 6.51
CA PHE A 39 20.49 5.65 6.40
C PHE A 39 20.18 5.11 7.79
N SER A 40 18.96 5.32 8.28
CA SER A 40 18.58 4.94 9.64
C SER A 40 17.27 4.17 9.73
N ILE A 41 17.17 3.38 10.80
CA ILE A 41 15.90 2.80 11.23
C ILE A 41 15.25 3.80 12.20
N GLY A 42 14.10 4.31 11.80
CA GLY A 42 13.38 5.33 12.55
C GLY A 42 13.87 6.76 12.32
N TYR A 43 13.25 7.68 13.07
CA TYR A 43 13.46 9.11 12.97
C TYR A 43 14.02 9.71 14.27
N GLY A 44 14.71 10.83 14.11
CA GLY A 44 15.23 11.64 15.18
C GLY A 44 16.63 11.27 15.65
N ARG A 45 17.03 11.76 16.83
CA ARG A 45 18.38 11.57 17.36
C ARG A 45 18.74 10.08 17.44
N PHE A 46 19.98 9.75 17.09
CA PHE A 46 20.50 8.39 17.19
C PHE A 46 20.57 7.90 18.63
N LEU A 47 20.11 6.67 18.85
CA LEU A 47 20.48 5.84 20.00
C LEU A 47 21.85 5.22 19.76
N PHE A 48 22.04 4.68 18.56
CA PHE A 48 23.28 4.09 18.10
C PHE A 48 23.52 4.51 16.66
N SER A 49 24.74 4.91 16.32
CA SER A 49 25.14 5.18 14.94
C SER A 49 26.56 4.72 14.69
N ARG A 50 26.86 4.42 13.44
CA ARG A 50 28.19 4.03 12.96
C ARG A 50 28.42 4.60 11.58
N LEU A 51 29.53 5.32 11.41
CA LEU A 51 30.01 5.72 10.10
C LEU A 51 30.68 4.50 9.44
N VAL A 52 30.16 4.08 8.27
CA VAL A 52 30.77 3.04 7.45
C VAL A 52 31.01 3.61 6.06
N GLY A 53 32.28 3.80 5.72
CA GLY A 53 32.69 4.58 4.54
C GLY A 53 32.31 6.04 4.74
N GLU A 54 31.34 6.51 3.97
CA GLU A 54 30.86 7.90 3.96
C GLU A 54 29.43 8.07 4.47
N THR A 55 28.78 6.96 4.83
CA THR A 55 27.36 6.91 5.21
C THR A 55 27.25 6.55 6.68
N VAL A 56 26.42 7.32 7.37
CA VAL A 56 26.05 7.06 8.76
C VAL A 56 24.90 6.08 8.76
N TYR A 57 25.11 4.93 9.39
CA TYR A 57 24.06 3.95 9.65
C TYR A 57 23.65 4.08 11.11
N GLY A 58 22.35 4.14 11.40
CA GLY A 58 21.92 4.29 12.79
C GLY A 58 20.51 3.82 13.09
N ILE A 59 20.24 3.73 14.39
CA ILE A 59 18.92 3.45 14.96
C ILE A 59 18.54 4.67 15.78
N SER A 60 17.41 5.28 15.45
CA SER A 60 16.96 6.51 16.08
C SER A 60 16.02 6.26 17.27
N ILE A 61 15.81 7.28 18.11
CA ILE A 61 14.97 7.20 19.31
C ILE A 61 13.53 6.79 19.01
N LEU A 62 13.00 7.17 17.83
CA LEU A 62 11.70 6.73 17.35
C LEU A 62 11.92 5.66 16.28
N PRO A 63 12.02 4.36 16.62
CA PRO A 63 12.33 3.27 15.69
C PRO A 63 11.11 2.89 14.83
N ILE A 64 10.44 3.87 14.24
CA ILE A 64 9.26 3.71 13.40
C ILE A 64 9.64 4.17 12.01
N GLY A 65 9.74 3.24 11.07
CA GLY A 65 10.06 3.53 9.68
C GLY A 65 11.55 3.44 9.35
N GLY A 66 11.91 4.03 8.22
CA GLY A 66 13.29 4.27 7.82
C GLY A 66 13.50 5.72 7.47
N TYR A 67 14.76 6.11 7.30
CA TYR A 67 15.12 7.42 6.80
C TYR A 67 16.37 7.32 5.92
N VAL A 68 16.36 7.98 4.77
CA VAL A 68 17.51 8.11 3.89
C VAL A 68 17.75 9.58 3.53
N ARG A 69 18.98 10.07 3.69
CA ARG A 69 19.36 11.42 3.29
C ARG A 69 20.42 11.35 2.18
N VAL A 70 20.09 11.93 1.02
CA VAL A 70 20.96 11.95 -0.18
C VAL A 70 21.44 13.36 -0.46
N THR A 71 22.74 13.51 -0.67
CA THR A 71 23.36 14.83 -0.85
C THR A 71 22.84 15.54 -2.09
N GLY A 72 22.38 16.78 -1.91
CA GLY A 72 21.93 17.64 -3.01
C GLY A 72 20.56 17.25 -3.56
N MET A 73 19.70 16.61 -2.77
CA MET A 73 18.28 16.44 -3.14
C MET A 73 17.57 17.80 -3.29
N HIS A 74 17.96 18.78 -2.46
CA HIS A 74 17.55 20.19 -2.56
C HIS A 74 18.77 21.10 -2.83
N GLN A 75 18.84 21.70 -4.01
CA GLN A 75 20.01 22.47 -4.45
C GLN A 75 20.28 23.73 -3.60
N GLU A 76 19.22 24.43 -3.17
CA GLU A 76 19.36 25.63 -2.33
C GLU A 76 19.70 25.29 -0.88
N GLU A 77 19.17 24.20 -0.32
CA GLU A 77 19.57 23.70 1.02
C GLU A 77 21.06 23.33 1.02
N PHE A 78 21.51 22.62 -0.01
CA PHE A 78 22.93 22.30 -0.17
C PHE A 78 23.79 23.56 -0.35
N ALA A 79 23.32 24.56 -1.11
CA ALA A 79 24.02 25.83 -1.27
C ALA A 79 24.12 26.59 0.05
N ALA A 80 23.05 26.61 0.85
CA ALA A 80 23.04 27.20 2.18
C ALA A 80 24.02 26.50 3.13
N ARG A 81 24.07 25.15 3.14
CA ARG A 81 25.08 24.39 3.90
C ARG A 81 26.49 24.66 3.41
N GLN A 82 26.70 24.84 2.11
CA GLN A 82 28.00 25.21 1.55
C GLN A 82 28.43 26.63 1.96
N GLU A 83 27.50 27.58 2.00
CA GLU A 83 27.74 28.94 2.49
C GLU A 83 28.01 28.96 4.01
N ALA A 84 27.25 28.18 4.79
CA ALA A 84 27.49 27.97 6.22
C ALA A 84 28.86 27.33 6.49
N ALA A 85 29.26 26.33 5.71
CA ALA A 85 30.58 25.71 5.81
C ALA A 85 31.72 26.68 5.46
N ARG A 86 31.52 27.57 4.47
CA ARG A 86 32.49 28.61 4.11
C ARG A 86 32.59 29.69 5.18
N THR A 87 31.48 30.03 5.81
CA THR A 87 31.38 31.04 6.86
C THR A 87 31.64 30.35 8.20
N LYS A 88 32.91 30.01 8.46
CA LYS A 88 33.39 29.16 9.57
C LYS A 88 33.11 29.69 11.00
N GLN A 89 32.10 30.55 11.21
CA GLN A 89 31.82 31.21 12.49
C GLN A 89 30.35 31.49 12.83
N GLU A 90 29.33 30.98 12.11
CA GLU A 90 27.91 31.25 12.50
C GLU A 90 26.96 30.03 12.55
N ALA A 91 27.41 28.81 12.26
CA ALA A 91 26.50 27.66 12.09
C ALA A 91 26.29 26.82 13.37
N LEU A 92 25.65 27.40 14.39
CA LEU A 92 24.90 26.61 15.39
C LEU A 92 23.56 27.24 15.76
N ALA A 93 23.01 28.10 14.89
CA ALA A 93 21.68 28.64 15.08
C ALA A 93 21.00 28.76 13.71
N ARG A 94 19.87 28.06 13.54
CA ARG A 94 18.94 28.07 12.38
C ARG A 94 19.04 26.91 11.37
N ASP A 95 19.29 25.69 11.82
CA ASP A 95 18.76 24.52 11.09
C ASP A 95 17.60 23.91 11.91
N PRO A 96 16.33 24.15 11.52
CA PRO A 96 15.17 23.51 12.16
C PRO A 96 15.23 21.98 12.10
N GLU A 97 15.88 21.38 11.09
CA GLU A 97 16.00 19.93 10.94
C GLU A 97 17.05 19.33 11.89
N ALA A 98 18.09 20.08 12.26
CA ALA A 98 19.09 19.65 13.23
C ALA A 98 18.51 19.45 14.64
N TYR A 99 17.44 20.19 14.98
CA TYR A 99 16.70 20.00 16.23
C TYR A 99 15.87 18.71 16.22
N LEU A 100 15.40 18.29 15.04
CA LEU A 100 14.59 17.08 14.88
C LEU A 100 15.43 15.81 14.78
N THR A 101 16.62 15.87 14.14
CA THR A 101 17.47 14.69 13.83
C THR A 101 18.70 14.52 14.73
N GLY A 102 19.00 15.50 15.61
CA GLY A 102 20.29 15.57 16.31
C GLY A 102 21.40 16.04 15.37
N SER A 103 22.57 16.41 15.91
CA SER A 103 23.71 16.80 15.06
C SER A 103 24.02 15.67 14.07
N SER A 104 23.90 15.95 12.77
CA SER A 104 24.32 15.01 11.72
C SER A 104 25.72 14.49 12.06
N ALA A 105 25.90 13.17 12.03
CA ALA A 105 27.21 12.58 12.34
C ALA A 105 28.29 12.89 11.28
N ILE A 106 27.90 13.57 10.19
CA ILE A 106 28.76 14.14 9.16
C ILE A 106 28.71 15.67 9.28
N SER A 107 29.87 16.32 9.22
CA SER A 107 29.93 17.78 9.29
C SER A 107 29.41 18.44 8.00
N ASP A 108 28.81 19.63 8.11
CA ASP A 108 28.37 20.41 6.96
C ASP A 108 29.51 20.72 5.99
N GLU A 109 30.73 20.88 6.50
CA GLU A 109 31.94 21.05 5.67
C GLU A 109 32.19 19.82 4.80
N GLU A 110 32.08 18.62 5.38
CA GLU A 110 32.25 17.38 4.62
C GLU A 110 31.13 17.18 3.59
N VAL A 111 29.88 17.51 3.94
CA VAL A 111 28.74 17.48 3.01
C VAL A 111 28.95 18.48 1.86
N ALA A 112 29.32 19.72 2.17
CA ALA A 112 29.57 20.79 1.21
C ALA A 112 30.71 20.45 0.22
N ASN A 113 31.70 19.69 0.66
CA ASN A 113 32.82 19.22 -0.14
C ASN A 113 32.51 17.98 -1.01
N THR A 114 31.28 17.48 -1.00
CA THR A 114 30.86 16.35 -1.86
C THR A 114 31.12 16.67 -3.33
N PRO A 115 31.82 15.81 -4.11
CA PRO A 115 32.08 16.07 -5.53
C PRO A 115 30.79 16.24 -6.33
N LEU A 116 30.77 17.17 -7.30
CA LEU A 116 29.58 17.49 -8.09
C LEU A 116 28.95 16.24 -8.73
N ALA A 117 29.77 15.36 -9.30
CA ALA A 117 29.33 14.11 -9.94
C ALA A 117 28.58 13.15 -9.02
N ARG A 118 28.65 13.35 -7.69
CA ARG A 118 28.02 12.50 -6.66
C ARG A 118 26.79 13.15 -6.02
N ARG A 119 26.47 14.39 -6.37
CA ARG A 119 25.28 15.11 -5.89
C ARG A 119 24.05 14.71 -6.71
N TYR A 120 22.91 14.55 -6.05
CA TYR A 120 21.66 14.14 -6.71
C TYR A 120 21.30 15.05 -7.90
N TYR A 121 21.27 16.37 -7.72
CA TYR A 121 20.86 17.32 -8.76
C TYR A 121 21.78 17.32 -9.99
N ALA A 122 23.02 16.82 -9.87
CA ALA A 122 23.98 16.76 -10.96
C ALA A 122 23.84 15.47 -11.80
N LYS A 123 23.06 14.49 -11.34
CA LYS A 123 22.85 13.24 -12.06
C LYS A 123 21.91 13.45 -13.27
N PRO A 124 22.10 12.65 -14.35
CA PRO A 124 21.16 12.60 -15.45
C PRO A 124 19.71 12.39 -14.97
N LEU A 125 18.73 12.96 -15.69
CA LEU A 125 17.32 12.88 -15.31
C LEU A 125 16.88 11.44 -15.04
N TRP A 126 17.25 10.48 -15.89
CA TRP A 126 16.84 9.09 -15.72
C TRP A 126 17.36 8.47 -14.41
N GLN A 127 18.53 8.87 -13.91
CA GLN A 127 19.05 8.40 -12.61
C GLN A 127 18.27 9.01 -11.45
N ARG A 128 17.89 10.28 -11.57
CA ARG A 128 17.05 10.98 -10.59
C ARG A 128 15.66 10.36 -10.53
N LEU A 129 15.05 10.09 -11.70
CA LEU A 129 13.74 9.43 -11.77
C LEU A 129 13.80 7.98 -11.26
N LEU A 130 14.87 7.24 -11.58
CA LEU A 130 15.06 5.89 -11.05
C LEU A 130 15.18 5.90 -9.52
N PHE A 131 15.92 6.87 -8.96
CA PHE A 131 15.98 7.07 -7.51
C PHE A 131 14.58 7.33 -6.92
N ILE A 132 13.79 8.24 -7.49
CA ILE A 132 12.46 8.56 -6.98
C ILE A 132 11.51 7.35 -7.04
N VAL A 133 11.53 6.59 -8.13
CA VAL A 133 10.61 5.44 -8.31
C VAL A 133 11.07 4.20 -7.54
N SER A 134 12.32 4.16 -7.07
CA SER A 134 12.89 2.98 -6.41
C SER A 134 12.23 2.61 -5.09
N GLY A 135 11.81 3.58 -4.26
CA GLY A 135 11.11 3.29 -3.01
C GLY A 135 9.78 2.59 -3.26
N VAL A 136 8.98 3.15 -4.17
CA VAL A 136 7.70 2.55 -4.59
C VAL A 136 7.88 1.18 -5.22
N THR A 137 8.90 1.03 -6.07
CA THR A 137 9.22 -0.27 -6.69
C THR A 137 9.55 -1.31 -5.63
N MET A 138 10.32 -0.95 -4.60
CA MET A 138 10.67 -1.86 -3.52
C MET A 138 9.45 -2.30 -2.71
N ASN A 139 8.50 -1.41 -2.44
CA ASN A 139 7.25 -1.76 -1.79
C ASN A 139 6.41 -2.76 -2.61
N ILE A 140 6.36 -2.59 -3.94
CA ILE A 140 5.66 -3.52 -4.83
C ILE A 140 6.37 -4.89 -4.84
N ILE A 141 7.71 -4.90 -4.89
CA ILE A 141 8.51 -6.13 -4.83
C ILE A 141 8.25 -6.88 -3.52
N VAL A 142 8.32 -6.18 -2.37
CA VAL A 142 8.09 -6.82 -1.08
C VAL A 142 6.66 -7.30 -0.94
N ALA A 143 5.67 -6.54 -1.42
CA ALA A 143 4.28 -7.00 -1.45
C ALA A 143 4.12 -8.29 -2.27
N PHE A 144 4.73 -8.33 -3.45
CA PHE A 144 4.72 -9.50 -4.32
C PHE A 144 5.34 -10.72 -3.62
N LEU A 145 6.52 -10.56 -3.00
CA LEU A 145 7.18 -11.64 -2.25
C LEU A 145 6.34 -12.13 -1.06
N MET A 146 5.70 -11.21 -0.33
CA MET A 146 4.76 -11.57 0.74
C MET A 146 3.59 -12.40 0.20
N LEU A 147 3.03 -12.03 -0.95
CA LEU A 147 1.93 -12.77 -1.58
C LEU A 147 2.36 -14.14 -2.12
N VAL A 148 3.61 -14.30 -2.58
CA VAL A 148 4.17 -15.62 -2.92
C VAL A 148 4.18 -16.50 -1.67
N VAL A 149 4.66 -15.97 -0.53
CA VAL A 149 4.65 -16.70 0.74
C VAL A 149 3.23 -17.07 1.17
N VAL A 150 2.26 -16.16 1.02
CA VAL A 150 0.84 -16.47 1.26
C VAL A 150 0.37 -17.62 0.36
N GLY A 151 0.70 -17.59 -0.93
CA GLY A 151 0.37 -18.66 -1.87
C GLY A 151 0.95 -20.02 -1.45
N LEU A 152 2.20 -20.04 -0.99
CA LEU A 152 2.86 -21.26 -0.51
C LEU A 152 2.22 -21.83 0.77
N GLN A 153 1.54 -21.02 1.57
CA GLN A 153 0.79 -21.47 2.75
C GLN A 153 -0.56 -22.12 2.39
N GLY A 154 -0.92 -22.13 1.10
CA GLY A 154 -2.19 -22.61 0.58
C GLY A 154 -3.18 -21.48 0.32
N LEU A 155 -3.96 -21.63 -0.76
CA LEU A 155 -4.94 -20.66 -1.20
C LEU A 155 -6.34 -21.06 -0.74
N TRP A 156 -7.13 -20.07 -0.35
CA TRP A 156 -8.56 -20.25 -0.14
C TRP A 156 -9.25 -20.31 -1.49
N VAL A 157 -9.71 -21.50 -1.87
CA VAL A 157 -10.39 -21.75 -3.12
C VAL A 157 -11.88 -21.92 -2.82
N PRO A 158 -12.77 -21.14 -3.45
CA PRO A 158 -14.20 -21.34 -3.30
C PRO A 158 -14.61 -22.70 -3.86
N THR A 159 -15.42 -23.42 -3.10
CA THR A 159 -16.01 -24.71 -3.49
C THR A 159 -17.40 -24.51 -4.08
N THR A 160 -18.00 -25.57 -4.60
CA THR A 160 -19.40 -25.56 -5.03
C THR A 160 -20.38 -25.78 -3.87
N GLN A 161 -19.88 -25.98 -2.65
CA GLN A 161 -20.70 -26.06 -1.45
C GLN A 161 -21.16 -24.66 -1.02
N ILE A 162 -22.45 -24.53 -0.71
CA ILE A 162 -23.06 -23.27 -0.29
C ILE A 162 -22.85 -23.08 1.21
N GLN A 163 -22.18 -21.98 1.58
CA GLN A 163 -22.00 -21.58 2.98
C GLN A 163 -22.98 -20.49 3.39
N GLU A 164 -23.44 -19.68 2.44
CA GLU A 164 -24.33 -18.56 2.68
C GLU A 164 -25.45 -18.52 1.64
N VAL A 165 -26.67 -18.24 2.11
CA VAL A 165 -27.82 -17.95 1.25
C VAL A 165 -28.39 -16.60 1.67
N VAL A 166 -28.39 -15.64 0.76
CA VAL A 166 -28.87 -14.28 1.04
C VAL A 166 -30.38 -14.33 1.24
N ALA A 167 -30.90 -13.68 2.28
CA ALA A 167 -32.33 -13.61 2.54
C ALA A 167 -33.09 -12.95 1.38
N ASN A 168 -34.27 -13.47 1.03
CA ASN A 168 -35.10 -13.02 -0.09
C ASN A 168 -34.43 -13.10 -1.48
N SER A 169 -33.35 -13.87 -1.61
CA SER A 169 -32.68 -14.10 -2.89
C SER A 169 -33.41 -15.15 -3.76
N PRO A 170 -33.14 -15.18 -5.07
CA PRO A 170 -33.55 -16.27 -5.94
C PRO A 170 -33.24 -17.67 -5.40
N ALA A 171 -32.07 -17.86 -4.76
CA ALA A 171 -31.68 -19.11 -4.15
C ALA A 171 -32.58 -19.50 -2.97
N ALA A 172 -32.89 -18.54 -2.10
CA ALA A 172 -33.78 -18.75 -0.96
C ALA A 172 -35.19 -19.14 -1.43
N VAL A 173 -35.71 -18.47 -2.47
CA VAL A 173 -37.02 -18.80 -3.07
C VAL A 173 -37.02 -20.17 -3.74
N ALA A 174 -35.89 -20.56 -4.35
CA ALA A 174 -35.72 -21.87 -4.99
C ALA A 174 -35.54 -23.01 -3.99
N GLY A 175 -35.35 -22.72 -2.69
CA GLY A 175 -35.17 -23.73 -1.64
C GLY A 175 -33.73 -24.22 -1.47
N VAL A 176 -32.73 -23.46 -1.96
CA VAL A 176 -31.31 -23.74 -1.70
C VAL A 176 -31.02 -23.54 -0.22
N ALA A 177 -30.28 -24.46 0.38
CA ALA A 177 -29.91 -24.43 1.78
C ALA A 177 -28.39 -24.39 1.96
N VAL A 178 -27.94 -23.90 3.12
CA VAL A 178 -26.55 -23.98 3.53
C VAL A 178 -26.15 -25.46 3.69
N GLY A 179 -25.01 -25.83 3.13
CA GLY A 179 -24.51 -27.21 3.07
C GLY A 179 -24.72 -27.89 1.71
N ASP A 180 -25.64 -27.37 0.88
CA ASP A 180 -25.87 -27.88 -0.49
C ASP A 180 -24.61 -27.79 -1.33
N THR A 181 -24.31 -28.83 -2.11
CA THR A 181 -23.24 -28.78 -3.11
C THR A 181 -23.85 -28.65 -4.51
N VAL A 182 -23.56 -27.57 -5.22
CA VAL A 182 -24.09 -27.37 -6.57
C VAL A 182 -23.34 -28.27 -7.55
N VAL A 183 -24.07 -29.12 -8.26
CA VAL A 183 -23.52 -30.07 -9.24
C VAL A 183 -23.82 -29.64 -10.68
N SER A 184 -24.96 -28.98 -10.91
CA SER A 184 -25.35 -28.51 -12.24
C SER A 184 -26.24 -27.28 -12.16
N LEU A 185 -26.09 -26.36 -13.11
CA LEU A 185 -26.98 -25.22 -13.30
C LEU A 185 -27.30 -25.04 -14.77
N ALA A 186 -28.58 -24.83 -15.09
CA ALA A 186 -29.06 -24.65 -16.46
C ALA A 186 -28.66 -25.80 -17.42
N GLY A 187 -28.53 -27.02 -16.88
CA GLY A 187 -28.11 -28.21 -17.62
C GLY A 187 -26.62 -28.29 -17.94
N ARG A 188 -25.79 -27.39 -17.40
CA ARG A 188 -24.33 -27.47 -17.46
C ARG A 188 -23.79 -28.02 -16.14
N ASP A 189 -22.89 -28.98 -16.21
CA ASP A 189 -22.19 -29.48 -15.02
C ASP A 189 -21.28 -28.40 -14.45
N VAL A 190 -21.15 -28.40 -13.12
CA VAL A 190 -20.43 -27.39 -12.34
C VAL A 190 -19.39 -28.09 -11.49
N ASP A 191 -18.13 -28.03 -11.92
CA ASP A 191 -16.99 -28.63 -11.21
C ASP A 191 -16.28 -27.61 -10.31
N SER A 192 -16.41 -26.32 -10.64
CA SER A 192 -15.80 -25.22 -9.90
C SER A 192 -16.80 -24.09 -9.63
N TRP A 193 -16.46 -23.27 -8.63
CA TRP A 193 -17.21 -22.06 -8.36
C TRP A 193 -17.21 -21.08 -9.54
N ALA A 194 -16.15 -21.06 -10.36
CA ALA A 194 -16.08 -20.23 -11.56
C ALA A 194 -17.13 -20.66 -12.59
N ASP A 195 -17.30 -21.96 -12.81
CA ASP A 195 -18.32 -22.52 -13.72
C ASP A 195 -19.72 -22.14 -13.24
N LEU A 196 -19.96 -22.21 -11.92
CA LEU A 196 -21.23 -21.79 -11.32
C LEU A 196 -21.49 -20.30 -11.57
N GLN A 197 -20.52 -19.45 -11.28
CA GLN A 197 -20.67 -18.01 -11.50
C GLN A 197 -20.90 -17.66 -12.97
N GLU A 198 -20.21 -18.34 -13.89
CA GLU A 198 -20.42 -18.16 -15.33
C GLU A 198 -21.83 -18.57 -15.75
N ALA A 199 -22.28 -19.76 -15.31
CA ALA A 199 -23.62 -20.26 -15.62
C ALA A 199 -24.72 -19.34 -15.05
N ILE A 200 -24.54 -18.78 -13.85
CA ILE A 200 -25.45 -17.79 -13.27
C ILE A 200 -25.47 -16.51 -14.12
N ARG A 201 -24.30 -15.94 -14.41
CA ARG A 201 -24.19 -14.67 -15.15
C ARG A 201 -24.77 -14.75 -16.56
N ALA A 202 -24.64 -15.91 -17.21
CA ALA A 202 -25.14 -16.17 -18.55
C ALA A 202 -26.66 -16.32 -18.66
N ASN A 203 -27.39 -16.43 -17.54
CA ASN A 203 -28.83 -16.72 -17.54
C ASN A 203 -29.68 -15.68 -16.77
N PRO A 204 -29.52 -14.36 -17.02
CA PRO A 204 -30.27 -13.33 -16.29
C PRO A 204 -31.78 -13.43 -16.56
N GLY A 205 -32.59 -13.43 -15.50
CA GLY A 205 -34.07 -13.47 -15.60
C GLY A 205 -34.64 -14.84 -15.97
N ASN A 206 -33.81 -15.81 -16.34
CA ASN A 206 -34.25 -17.11 -16.79
C ASN A 206 -34.59 -18.03 -15.61
N ARG A 207 -35.62 -18.85 -15.81
CA ARG A 207 -35.95 -19.97 -14.92
C ARG A 207 -35.17 -21.20 -15.36
N VAL A 208 -34.24 -21.65 -14.53
CA VAL A 208 -33.29 -22.71 -14.86
C VAL A 208 -33.33 -23.85 -13.84
N PRO A 209 -33.11 -25.11 -14.27
CA PRO A 209 -32.89 -26.21 -13.33
C PRO A 209 -31.56 -26.02 -12.60
N LEU A 210 -31.58 -26.22 -11.28
CA LEU A 210 -30.43 -26.20 -10.40
C LEU A 210 -30.37 -27.55 -9.70
N VAL A 211 -29.33 -28.34 -9.96
CA VAL A 211 -29.13 -29.63 -9.30
C VAL A 211 -28.14 -29.43 -8.16
N VAL A 212 -28.61 -29.72 -6.95
CA VAL A 212 -27.79 -29.71 -5.74
C VAL A 212 -27.70 -31.10 -5.14
N GLU A 213 -26.60 -31.39 -4.48
CA GLU A 213 -26.45 -32.55 -3.62
C GLU A 213 -26.62 -32.12 -2.17
N ARG A 214 -27.61 -32.71 -1.48
CA ARG A 214 -27.93 -32.49 -0.07
C ARG A 214 -28.03 -33.84 0.61
N ASP A 215 -27.27 -34.05 1.68
CA ASP A 215 -27.23 -35.32 2.43
C ASP A 215 -26.93 -36.56 1.56
N GLY A 216 -26.20 -36.38 0.45
CA GLY A 216 -25.84 -37.45 -0.50
C GLY A 216 -26.91 -37.74 -1.56
N GLU A 217 -28.04 -37.03 -1.56
CA GLU A 217 -29.08 -37.14 -2.59
C GLU A 217 -29.04 -35.95 -3.54
N ARG A 218 -29.25 -36.22 -4.84
CA ARG A 218 -29.36 -35.16 -5.86
C ARG A 218 -30.79 -34.64 -5.93
N LEU A 219 -30.98 -33.37 -5.60
CA LEU A 219 -32.24 -32.67 -5.71
C LEU A 219 -32.21 -31.69 -6.88
N THR A 220 -33.22 -31.76 -7.74
CA THR A 220 -33.42 -30.80 -8.82
C THR A 220 -34.36 -29.70 -8.34
N LEU A 221 -33.78 -28.54 -8.04
CA LEU A 221 -34.49 -27.31 -7.73
C LEU A 221 -34.73 -26.51 -9.02
N THR A 222 -35.69 -25.58 -8.97
CA THR A 222 -35.93 -24.65 -10.07
C THR A 222 -35.72 -23.23 -9.57
N ALA A 223 -34.67 -22.57 -10.05
CA ALA A 223 -34.31 -21.22 -9.66
C ALA A 223 -34.62 -20.22 -10.78
N THR A 224 -35.29 -19.12 -10.45
CA THR A 224 -35.45 -17.98 -11.36
C THR A 224 -34.37 -16.96 -11.07
N LEU A 225 -33.35 -16.88 -11.90
CA LEU A 225 -32.20 -16.00 -11.66
C LEU A 225 -32.61 -14.53 -11.74
N GLY A 226 -32.17 -13.74 -10.77
CA GLY A 226 -32.35 -12.29 -10.77
C GLY A 226 -31.49 -11.60 -11.83
N VAL A 227 -31.71 -10.31 -12.03
CA VAL A 227 -30.95 -9.47 -12.96
C VAL A 227 -30.25 -8.38 -12.17
N GLN A 228 -28.93 -8.23 -12.35
CA GLN A 228 -28.13 -7.16 -11.76
C GLN A 228 -27.12 -6.61 -12.79
N GLU A 229 -26.47 -5.49 -12.47
CA GLU A 229 -25.36 -4.98 -13.28
C GLU A 229 -24.25 -6.05 -13.38
N GLY A 230 -24.01 -6.53 -14.61
CA GLY A 230 -23.02 -7.57 -14.89
C GLY A 230 -23.57 -8.99 -15.08
N GLY A 231 -24.90 -9.20 -15.04
CA GLY A 231 -25.54 -10.45 -15.48
C GLY A 231 -26.59 -11.01 -14.51
N GLY A 232 -26.77 -12.33 -14.54
CA GLY A 232 -27.67 -13.04 -13.64
C GLY A 232 -27.20 -13.04 -12.18
N PHE A 233 -28.15 -13.18 -11.25
CA PHE A 233 -27.91 -13.21 -9.81
C PHE A 233 -28.69 -14.35 -9.15
N LEU A 234 -28.02 -15.13 -8.28
CA LEU A 234 -28.64 -16.22 -7.53
C LEU A 234 -28.73 -15.91 -6.02
N GLY A 235 -27.73 -15.23 -5.45
CA GLY A 235 -27.67 -14.87 -4.03
C GLY A 235 -27.15 -15.98 -3.11
N VAL A 236 -26.11 -16.68 -3.55
CA VAL A 236 -25.38 -17.70 -2.77
C VAL A 236 -23.92 -17.35 -2.60
N GLY A 237 -23.36 -17.71 -1.44
CA GLY A 237 -21.93 -17.59 -1.11
C GLY A 237 -21.29 -18.97 -0.95
N PRO A 238 -20.07 -19.19 -1.49
CA PRO A 238 -19.39 -20.48 -1.42
C PRO A 238 -18.76 -20.70 -0.04
N ALA A 239 -18.69 -21.96 0.38
CA ALA A 239 -17.70 -22.38 1.35
C ALA A 239 -16.32 -22.30 0.70
N ALA A 240 -15.34 -21.76 1.43
CA ALA A 240 -13.95 -21.73 0.99
C ALA A 240 -13.15 -22.82 1.70
N GLU A 241 -12.33 -23.53 0.94
CA GLU A 241 -11.41 -24.52 1.46
C GLU A 241 -9.97 -24.10 1.18
N LYS A 242 -9.08 -24.28 2.16
CA LYS A 242 -7.67 -23.98 2.00
C LYS A 242 -6.98 -25.15 1.28
N ARG A 243 -6.55 -24.93 0.03
CA ARG A 243 -5.86 -25.93 -0.80
C ARG A 243 -4.38 -25.61 -0.94
N PRO A 244 -3.47 -26.59 -0.74
CA PRO A 244 -2.07 -26.39 -1.03
C PRO A 244 -1.86 -26.22 -2.54
N VAL A 245 -0.98 -25.31 -2.93
CA VAL A 245 -0.64 -25.06 -4.33
C VAL A 245 0.86 -25.16 -4.56
N GLY A 246 1.26 -25.52 -5.77
CA GLY A 246 2.68 -25.58 -6.14
C GLY A 246 3.31 -24.20 -6.25
N VAL A 247 4.65 -24.14 -6.25
CA VAL A 247 5.42 -22.87 -6.30
C VAL A 247 5.04 -22.00 -7.51
N GLY A 248 4.85 -22.60 -8.69
CA GLY A 248 4.44 -21.87 -9.89
C GLY A 248 3.03 -21.27 -9.79
N GLN A 249 2.10 -21.98 -9.15
CA GLN A 249 0.75 -21.47 -8.92
C GLN A 249 0.75 -20.35 -7.86
N ALA A 250 1.54 -20.49 -6.79
CA ALA A 250 1.72 -19.43 -5.80
C ALA A 250 2.31 -18.15 -6.41
N PHE A 251 3.26 -18.29 -7.34
CA PHE A 251 3.84 -17.18 -8.09
C PHE A 251 2.80 -16.49 -8.99
N ASN A 252 2.04 -17.25 -9.78
CA ASN A 252 0.97 -16.69 -10.62
C ASN A 252 -0.12 -16.02 -9.79
N PHE A 253 -0.53 -16.65 -8.69
CA PHE A 253 -1.43 -16.03 -7.72
C PHE A 253 -0.89 -14.68 -7.23
N ALA A 254 0.39 -14.62 -6.83
CA ALA A 254 0.98 -13.39 -6.36
C ALA A 254 1.03 -12.31 -7.46
N LEU A 255 1.32 -12.69 -8.71
CA LEU A 255 1.32 -11.76 -9.85
C LEU A 255 -0.09 -11.20 -10.09
N ASP A 256 -1.07 -12.08 -10.27
CA ASP A 256 -2.46 -11.70 -10.51
C ASP A 256 -3.01 -10.87 -9.37
N ARG A 257 -2.72 -11.27 -8.12
CA ARG A 257 -3.18 -10.55 -6.93
C ARG A 257 -2.52 -9.18 -6.82
N THR A 258 -1.22 -9.06 -7.08
CA THR A 258 -0.51 -7.77 -7.07
C THR A 258 -1.09 -6.84 -8.15
N TRP A 259 -1.28 -7.35 -9.37
CA TRP A 259 -1.85 -6.57 -10.48
C TRP A 259 -3.29 -6.11 -10.20
N ASN A 260 -4.14 -7.01 -9.69
CA ASN A 260 -5.52 -6.69 -9.34
C ASN A 260 -5.59 -5.66 -8.20
N LEU A 261 -4.77 -5.80 -7.16
CA LEU A 261 -4.72 -4.82 -6.08
C LEU A 261 -4.20 -3.47 -6.57
N PHE A 262 -3.15 -3.47 -7.38
CA PHE A 262 -2.60 -2.25 -7.98
C PHE A 262 -3.65 -1.52 -8.83
N THR A 263 -4.28 -2.22 -9.80
CA THR A 263 -5.29 -1.61 -10.68
C THR A 263 -6.54 -1.15 -9.93
N LEU A 264 -6.98 -1.91 -8.93
CA LEU A 264 -8.07 -1.50 -8.05
C LEU A 264 -7.74 -0.19 -7.34
N LEU A 265 -6.54 -0.06 -6.76
CA LEU A 265 -6.14 1.17 -6.07
C LEU A 265 -6.12 2.40 -7.00
N PHE A 266 -5.62 2.25 -8.23
CA PHE A 266 -5.69 3.33 -9.22
C PHE A 266 -7.14 3.70 -9.57
N ARG A 267 -8.02 2.71 -9.72
CA ARG A 267 -9.44 2.94 -9.97
C ARG A 267 -10.13 3.63 -8.79
N GLU A 268 -9.83 3.23 -7.56
CA GLU A 268 -10.40 3.84 -6.36
C GLU A 268 -9.91 5.29 -6.17
N ILE A 269 -8.62 5.56 -6.41
CA ILE A 269 -8.12 6.95 -6.45
C ILE A 269 -8.85 7.76 -7.54
N GLY A 270 -9.07 7.17 -8.72
CA GLY A 270 -9.85 7.79 -9.78
C GLY A 270 -11.27 8.17 -9.34
N LYS A 271 -11.99 7.24 -8.71
CA LYS A 271 -13.34 7.47 -8.19
C LYS A 271 -13.39 8.53 -7.08
N LEU A 272 -12.37 8.60 -6.24
CA LEU A 272 -12.25 9.66 -5.23
C LEU A 272 -12.10 11.04 -5.89
N VAL A 273 -11.40 11.13 -7.02
CA VAL A 273 -11.24 12.37 -7.78
C VAL A 273 -12.49 12.73 -8.59
N THR A 274 -13.21 11.75 -9.15
CA THR A 274 -14.46 12.00 -9.88
C THR A 274 -15.67 12.24 -8.96
N GLY A 275 -15.54 11.97 -7.66
CA GLY A 275 -16.61 12.14 -6.67
C GLY A 275 -17.61 10.97 -6.64
N GLU A 276 -17.29 9.85 -7.29
CA GLU A 276 -18.10 8.62 -7.28
C GLU A 276 -17.99 7.85 -5.96
N SER A 277 -16.89 8.03 -5.22
CA SER A 277 -16.68 7.41 -3.91
C SER A 277 -16.71 8.47 -2.79
N PRO A 278 -17.45 8.23 -1.70
CA PRO A 278 -17.48 9.15 -0.58
C PRO A 278 -16.11 9.21 0.11
N VAL A 279 -15.66 10.42 0.45
CA VAL A 279 -14.41 10.64 1.22
C VAL A 279 -14.66 10.52 2.73
N THR A 280 -15.88 10.80 3.18
CA THR A 280 -16.31 10.82 4.58
C THR A 280 -17.32 9.73 4.89
N GLY A 281 -17.44 9.35 6.17
CA GLY A 281 -18.43 8.37 6.65
C GLY A 281 -17.90 6.94 6.69
N SER A 282 -18.80 5.97 6.89
CA SER A 282 -18.45 4.55 7.05
C SER A 282 -17.78 3.93 5.82
N GLY A 283 -18.05 4.46 4.62
CA GLY A 283 -17.37 4.10 3.37
C GLY A 283 -16.17 4.99 3.00
N GLY A 284 -15.79 5.94 3.86
CA GLY A 284 -14.72 6.90 3.60
C GLY A 284 -13.31 6.33 3.73
N LEU A 285 -12.29 7.19 3.55
CA LEU A 285 -10.88 6.77 3.63
C LEU A 285 -10.57 6.18 5.02
N ALA A 286 -9.85 5.06 5.07
CA ALA A 286 -9.33 4.48 6.32
C ALA A 286 -8.04 5.21 6.73
N GLY A 287 -7.93 5.54 8.01
CA GLY A 287 -6.79 6.24 8.59
C GLY A 287 -5.87 5.33 9.42
N PRO A 288 -4.90 5.93 10.14
CA PRO A 288 -3.94 5.19 10.96
C PRO A 288 -4.60 4.33 12.06
N VAL A 289 -5.72 4.81 12.64
CA VAL A 289 -6.44 4.10 13.69
C VAL A 289 -7.10 2.85 13.13
N GLY A 290 -7.69 2.93 11.93
CA GLY A 290 -8.28 1.81 11.23
C GLY A 290 -7.24 0.76 10.82
N ILE A 291 -6.06 1.19 10.38
CA ILE A 291 -4.96 0.27 10.07
C ILE A 291 -4.56 -0.53 11.33
N VAL A 292 -4.48 0.09 12.50
CA VAL A 292 -4.19 -0.61 13.76
C VAL A 292 -5.28 -1.61 14.12
N ALA A 293 -6.56 -1.22 13.98
CA ALA A 293 -7.69 -2.09 14.27
C ALA A 293 -7.71 -3.34 13.36
N ILE A 294 -7.58 -3.13 12.05
CA ILE A 294 -7.56 -4.20 11.05
C ILE A 294 -6.31 -5.08 11.20
N SER A 295 -5.16 -4.50 11.55
CA SER A 295 -3.93 -5.27 11.82
C SER A 295 -4.10 -6.25 12.97
N SER A 296 -4.80 -5.85 14.03
CA SER A 296 -5.09 -6.73 15.16
C SER A 296 -5.93 -7.94 14.76
N SER A 297 -7.00 -7.72 14.00
CA SER A 297 -7.87 -8.79 13.50
C SER A 297 -7.12 -9.69 12.52
N ALA A 298 -6.38 -9.10 11.58
CA ALA A 298 -5.57 -9.84 10.62
C ALA A 298 -4.51 -10.75 11.25
N PHE A 299 -3.90 -10.30 12.34
CA PHE A 299 -2.93 -11.11 13.08
C PHE A 299 -3.61 -12.29 13.78
N GLN A 300 -4.79 -12.10 14.35
CA GLN A 300 -5.53 -13.16 15.05
C GLN A 300 -6.09 -14.20 14.10
N GLU A 301 -6.57 -13.77 12.95
CA GLU A 301 -7.20 -14.61 11.92
C GLU A 301 -6.19 -15.17 10.92
N GLY A 302 -4.90 -14.86 11.08
CA GLY A 302 -3.80 -15.45 10.30
C GLY A 302 -3.64 -14.90 8.88
N TYR A 303 -4.24 -13.76 8.55
CA TYR A 303 -4.09 -13.10 7.24
C TYR A 303 -3.23 -11.81 7.28
N TYR A 304 -2.49 -11.59 8.36
CA TYR A 304 -1.63 -10.41 8.54
C TYR A 304 -0.61 -10.19 7.41
N LEU A 305 -0.02 -11.27 6.86
CA LEU A 305 0.93 -11.15 5.75
C LEU A 305 0.26 -10.61 4.48
N SER A 306 -0.97 -11.07 4.20
CA SER A 306 -1.79 -10.54 3.09
C SER A 306 -2.16 -9.07 3.31
N LEU A 307 -2.47 -8.69 4.56
CA LEU A 307 -2.72 -7.29 4.91
C LEU A 307 -1.47 -6.44 4.71
N LEU A 308 -0.30 -6.88 5.18
CA LEU A 308 0.96 -6.15 4.98
C LEU A 308 1.29 -5.99 3.50
N ALA A 309 1.09 -7.02 2.68
CA ALA A 309 1.27 -6.92 1.24
C ALA A 309 0.33 -5.86 0.63
N PHE A 310 -0.93 -5.86 1.03
CA PHE A 310 -1.91 -4.86 0.59
C PHE A 310 -1.52 -3.43 1.00
N ILE A 311 -1.12 -3.22 2.26
CA ILE A 311 -0.64 -1.93 2.77
C ILE A 311 0.64 -1.51 2.03
N SER A 312 1.53 -2.44 1.71
CA SER A 312 2.77 -2.16 0.97
C SER A 312 2.48 -1.64 -0.44
N ILE A 313 1.56 -2.27 -1.18
CA ILE A 313 1.12 -1.76 -2.49
C ILE A 313 0.47 -0.38 -2.32
N GLN A 314 -0.41 -0.19 -1.33
CA GLN A 314 -1.02 1.11 -1.05
C GLN A 314 0.01 2.20 -0.77
N LEU A 315 0.99 1.94 0.10
CA LEU A 315 2.04 2.90 0.43
C LEU A 315 2.83 3.28 -0.82
N GLY A 316 3.15 2.30 -1.67
CA GLY A 316 3.79 2.56 -2.96
C GLY A 316 2.93 3.43 -3.90
N VAL A 317 1.65 3.11 -4.08
CA VAL A 317 0.74 3.85 -4.95
C VAL A 317 0.47 5.27 -4.43
N LEU A 318 0.25 5.42 -3.12
CA LEU A 318 0.06 6.73 -2.48
C LEU A 318 1.32 7.60 -2.62
N ASN A 319 2.51 7.03 -2.46
CA ASN A 319 3.77 7.75 -2.67
C ASN A 319 3.97 8.21 -4.12
N MET A 320 3.25 7.64 -5.11
CA MET A 320 3.25 8.12 -6.50
C MET A 320 2.28 9.27 -6.78
N LEU A 321 1.46 9.69 -5.81
CA LEU A 321 0.60 10.85 -6.00
C LEU A 321 1.45 12.10 -6.33
N PRO A 322 1.00 12.95 -7.28
CA PRO A 322 1.75 14.12 -7.74
C PRO A 322 1.67 15.29 -6.75
N LEU A 323 1.95 15.03 -5.47
CA LEU A 323 1.83 15.95 -4.35
C LEU A 323 3.12 15.89 -3.52
N LEU A 324 3.74 17.03 -3.26
CA LEU A 324 4.83 17.11 -2.29
C LEU A 324 4.24 16.98 -0.87
N PRO A 325 4.94 16.35 0.09
CA PRO A 325 6.31 15.86 0.04
C PRO A 325 6.49 14.44 -0.52
N LEU A 326 5.46 13.83 -1.11
CA LEU A 326 5.53 12.46 -1.62
C LEU A 326 6.44 12.36 -2.85
N ASP A 327 6.97 11.16 -3.10
CA ASP A 327 7.88 10.86 -4.22
C ASP A 327 7.32 11.29 -5.58
N GLY A 328 6.02 11.08 -5.83
CA GLY A 328 5.35 11.48 -7.05
C GLY A 328 5.35 13.00 -7.27
N GLY A 329 5.36 13.79 -6.21
CA GLY A 329 5.58 15.24 -6.28
C GLY A 329 6.99 15.58 -6.75
N HIS A 330 8.01 14.91 -6.21
CA HIS A 330 9.40 15.05 -6.67
C HIS A 330 9.56 14.59 -8.12
N PHE A 331 8.88 13.51 -8.51
CA PHE A 331 8.85 13.01 -9.89
C PHE A 331 8.31 14.09 -10.83
N LEU A 332 7.12 14.63 -10.53
CA LEU A 332 6.48 15.67 -11.32
C LEU A 332 7.36 16.91 -11.46
N ILE A 333 7.96 17.38 -10.36
CA ILE A 333 8.85 18.55 -10.39
C ILE A 333 10.07 18.30 -11.28
N ASN A 334 10.71 17.13 -11.22
CA ASN A 334 11.86 16.82 -12.06
C ASN A 334 11.49 16.81 -13.56
N ILE A 335 10.32 16.27 -13.91
CA ILE A 335 9.81 16.32 -15.28
C ILE A 335 9.54 17.76 -15.72
N LEU A 336 8.82 18.54 -14.90
CA LEU A 336 8.51 19.93 -15.20
C LEU A 336 9.78 20.77 -15.38
N GLN A 337 10.78 20.61 -14.52
CA GLN A 337 12.07 21.31 -14.66
C GLN A 337 12.81 20.90 -15.95
N SER A 338 12.76 19.62 -16.33
CA SER A 338 13.37 19.14 -17.58
C SER A 338 12.70 19.71 -18.82
N VAL A 339 11.36 19.80 -18.82
CA VAL A 339 10.58 20.32 -19.96
C VAL A 339 10.69 21.84 -20.05
N THR A 340 10.54 22.54 -18.91
CA THR A 340 10.56 24.01 -18.86
C THR A 340 11.97 24.60 -18.88
N ARG A 341 13.00 23.78 -18.64
CA ARG A 341 14.40 24.20 -18.43
C ARG A 341 14.58 25.27 -17.35
N ARG A 342 13.62 25.41 -16.44
CA ARG A 342 13.66 26.33 -15.30
C ARG A 342 13.82 25.55 -14.02
N THR A 343 14.65 26.04 -13.10
CA THR A 343 14.73 25.53 -11.73
C THR A 343 13.68 26.22 -10.87
N PHE A 344 12.99 25.45 -10.03
CA PHE A 344 12.09 26.04 -9.02
C PHE A 344 12.93 26.55 -7.86
N SER A 345 12.60 27.75 -7.35
CA SER A 345 13.25 28.25 -6.13
C SER A 345 12.83 27.44 -4.91
N LEU A 346 13.65 27.39 -3.86
CA LEU A 346 13.33 26.70 -2.61
C LEU A 346 12.04 27.25 -2.01
N ARG A 347 11.86 28.58 -2.05
CA ARG A 347 10.62 29.23 -1.56
C ARG A 347 9.38 28.73 -2.31
N THR A 348 9.48 28.49 -3.62
CA THR A 348 8.38 27.90 -4.39
C THR A 348 8.17 26.44 -4.00
N PHE A 349 9.26 25.68 -3.87
CA PHE A 349 9.22 24.28 -3.46
C PHE A 349 8.61 24.10 -2.06
N GLU A 350 9.05 24.89 -1.08
CA GLU A 350 8.52 24.92 0.29
C GLU A 350 7.03 25.27 0.28
N ARG A 351 6.59 26.26 -0.50
CA ARG A 351 5.16 26.61 -0.60
C ARG A 351 4.33 25.47 -1.17
N ILE A 352 4.78 24.85 -2.26
CA ILE A 352 4.08 23.70 -2.85
C ILE A 352 4.07 22.53 -1.86
N SER A 353 5.19 22.28 -1.18
CA SER A 353 5.31 21.24 -0.16
C SER A 353 4.41 21.49 1.04
N MET A 354 4.30 22.73 1.53
CA MET A 354 3.40 23.09 2.63
C MET A 354 1.94 22.93 2.24
N VAL A 355 1.56 23.30 1.01
CA VAL A 355 0.19 23.07 0.51
C VAL A 355 -0.10 21.58 0.44
N GLY A 356 0.80 20.79 -0.13
CA GLY A 356 0.61 19.34 -0.23
C GLY A 356 0.61 18.64 1.14
N LEU A 357 1.49 19.03 2.06
CA LEU A 357 1.49 18.58 3.45
C LEU A 357 0.19 18.97 4.16
N GLY A 358 -0.30 20.19 3.97
CA GLY A 358 -1.57 20.64 4.53
C GLY A 358 -2.76 19.81 4.04
N LEU A 359 -2.81 19.51 2.73
CA LEU A 359 -3.81 18.62 2.14
C LEU A 359 -3.70 17.18 2.69
N PHE A 360 -2.47 16.66 2.81
CA PHE A 360 -2.22 15.34 3.37
C PHE A 360 -2.68 15.25 4.83
N LEU A 361 -2.34 16.23 5.67
CA LEU A 361 -2.78 16.30 7.06
C LEU A 361 -4.30 16.42 7.18
N LEU A 362 -4.94 17.18 6.28
CA LEU A 362 -6.40 17.28 6.22
C LEU A 362 -7.03 15.92 5.90
N LEU A 363 -6.51 15.21 4.90
CA LEU A 363 -6.98 13.86 4.55
C LEU A 363 -6.77 12.87 5.69
N ALA A 364 -5.61 12.92 6.36
CA ALA A 364 -5.32 12.08 7.52
C ALA A 364 -6.29 12.36 8.68
N LEU A 365 -6.65 13.63 8.92
CA LEU A 365 -7.62 14.02 9.94
C LEU A 365 -9.02 13.49 9.59
N VAL A 366 -9.45 13.64 8.32
CA VAL A 366 -10.74 13.12 7.85
C VAL A 366 -10.78 11.60 7.98
N ALA A 367 -9.72 10.90 7.56
CA ALA A 367 -9.63 9.45 7.65
C ALA A 367 -9.64 8.97 9.11
N THR A 368 -8.95 9.66 10.00
CA THR A 368 -8.99 9.38 11.44
C THR A 368 -10.38 9.63 12.03
N GLY A 369 -11.06 10.70 11.59
CA GLY A 369 -12.45 10.96 11.96
C GLY A 369 -13.40 9.84 11.52
N ASN A 370 -13.24 9.33 10.30
CA ASN A 370 -13.98 8.18 9.80
C ASN A 370 -13.71 6.92 10.64
N ASP A 371 -12.45 6.65 10.97
CA ASP A 371 -12.06 5.51 11.80
C ASP A 371 -12.67 5.57 13.20
N ILE A 372 -12.62 6.74 13.85
CA ILE A 372 -13.24 6.94 15.17
C ILE A 372 -14.75 6.71 15.07
N GLY A 373 -15.38 7.23 14.01
CA GLY A 373 -16.79 6.95 13.71
C GLY A 373 -17.07 5.45 13.67
N ARG A 374 -16.28 4.69 12.91
CA ARG A 374 -16.41 3.22 12.80
C ARG A 374 -16.16 2.50 14.12
N LEU A 375 -15.20 2.95 14.95
CA LEU A 375 -14.98 2.40 16.29
C LEU A 375 -16.22 2.55 17.18
N VAL A 376 -16.86 3.73 17.13
CA VAL A 376 -18.02 4.05 17.97
C VAL A 376 -19.27 3.32 17.50
N THR A 377 -19.49 3.24 16.19
CA THR A 377 -20.68 2.60 15.60
C THR A 377 -20.55 1.08 15.44
N GLY A 378 -19.33 0.53 15.52
CA GLY A 378 -19.06 -0.88 15.26
C GLY A 378 -19.11 -1.26 13.78
N THR A 379 -19.15 -0.30 12.86
CA THR A 379 -19.34 -0.52 11.41
C THR A 379 -18.01 -0.69 10.66
N TRP A 380 -17.15 -1.61 11.12
CA TRP A 380 -15.89 -1.93 10.44
C TRP A 380 -16.06 -2.83 9.22
N PHE A 381 -17.23 -3.46 9.10
CA PHE A 381 -17.60 -4.43 8.08
C PHE A 381 -18.86 -4.01 7.36
#